data_AF-A0A9E2E3Q3-F1
#
_entry.id   AF-A0A9E2E3Q3-F1
#
_cell.length_a   1.000
_cell.length_b   1.000
_cell.length_c   1.000
_cell.angle_alpha   90.00
_cell.angle_beta   90.00
_cell.angle_gamma   90.00
#
_symmetry.space_group_name_H-M   'P 1'
#
loop_
_entity.id
_entity.type
_entity.pdbx_description
1 polymer ?
#
loop_
_entity_poly.entity_id
_entity_poly.type
_entity_poly.pdbx_seq_one_letter_code
_entity_poly.pdbx_strand_id
1 'polypeptide(L)'
;MLKHIATLMLVGGFAASQNANAEPVEIDDLKAKMADLSAKLPPAAKAKVSYKKDIKPLIEKSCLNCHGPKKRPKGKFRIDTRELALKGGSEGVAIIPGKSDKSPLT
;
A
#
# COMPACT_ATOMS: atom_id res chain seq x y z
N MET A 1 -69.68 0.64 18.78
CA MET A 1 -68.91 1.37 19.80
C MET A 1 -68.00 0.38 20.53
N LEU A 2 -66.72 0.30 20.17
CA LEU A 2 -65.60 0.01 21.09
C LEU A 2 -64.27 0.21 20.34
N LYS A 3 -63.45 1.15 20.83
CA LYS A 3 -62.14 1.54 20.31
C LYS A 3 -61.06 0.74 21.02
N HIS A 4 -60.24 -0.09 20.36
CA HIS A 4 -58.94 -0.60 20.87
C HIS A 4 -58.08 -0.99 19.64
N ILE A 5 -57.08 -0.19 19.20
CA ILE A 5 -55.71 0.05 19.72
C ILE A 5 -54.67 -0.94 19.18
N ALA A 6 -53.67 -0.37 18.48
CA ALA A 6 -52.26 -0.73 18.28
C ALA A 6 -51.91 -2.14 17.74
N THR A 7 -51.02 -2.29 16.76
CA THR A 7 -49.57 -2.05 16.92
C THR A 7 -48.92 -1.97 15.52
N LEU A 8 -48.69 -0.77 15.00
CA LEU A 8 -47.39 -0.09 14.88
C LEU A 8 -46.19 -1.01 14.58
N MET A 9 -45.72 -0.92 13.33
CA MET A 9 -44.40 -1.39 12.90
C MET A 9 -43.31 -0.78 13.77
N LEU A 10 -42.43 -1.60 14.33
CA LEU A 10 -41.12 -1.13 14.78
C LEU A 10 -40.02 -1.98 14.15
N VAL A 11 -39.44 -1.38 13.12
CA VAL A 11 -38.16 -1.71 12.51
C VAL A 11 -37.13 -1.88 13.64
N GLY A 12 -36.65 -3.11 13.82
CA GLY A 12 -35.49 -3.39 14.66
C GLY A 12 -34.27 -2.73 14.04
N GLY A 13 -33.82 -1.64 14.67
CA GLY A 13 -32.72 -0.80 14.21
C GLY A 13 -31.40 -1.55 14.11
N PHE A 14 -30.66 -1.25 13.04
CA PHE A 14 -29.22 -1.46 12.97
C PHE A 14 -28.56 -0.70 14.11
N ALA A 15 -28.01 -1.43 15.08
CA ALA A 15 -27.11 -0.85 16.07
C ALA A 15 -25.82 -0.41 15.35
N ALA A 16 -25.69 0.89 15.15
CA ALA A 16 -24.43 1.53 14.80
C ALA A 16 -23.41 1.25 15.91
N SER A 17 -22.30 0.62 15.54
CA SER A 17 -21.12 0.46 16.40
C SER A 17 -20.53 1.86 16.64
N GLN A 18 -20.88 2.46 17.77
CA GLN A 18 -20.30 3.71 18.24
C GLN A 18 -19.10 3.37 19.13
N ASN A 19 -17.90 3.43 18.58
CA ASN A 19 -16.71 3.60 19.41
C ASN A 19 -16.67 5.05 19.89
N ALA A 20 -17.10 5.29 21.12
CA ALA A 20 -17.33 6.62 21.70
C ALA A 20 -16.07 7.33 22.24
N ASN A 21 -14.86 6.92 21.82
CA ASN A 21 -13.60 7.46 22.36
C ASN A 21 -12.65 8.03 21.30
N ALA A 22 -13.14 8.38 20.10
CA ALA A 22 -12.32 9.13 19.14
C ALA A 22 -12.49 10.63 19.42
N GLU A 23 -11.53 11.23 20.13
CA GLU A 23 -11.40 12.69 20.13
C GLU A 23 -11.21 13.17 18.68
N PRO A 24 -11.80 14.31 18.29
CA PRO A 24 -11.61 14.87 16.97
C PRO A 24 -10.12 15.16 16.75
N VAL A 25 -9.51 14.44 15.82
CA VAL A 25 -8.13 14.71 15.40
C VAL A 25 -8.16 15.93 14.50
N GLU A 26 -7.83 17.09 15.05
CA GLU A 26 -7.73 18.34 14.29
C GLU A 26 -6.62 18.21 13.23
N ILE A 27 -6.90 18.67 12.01
CA ILE A 27 -6.02 18.50 10.83
C ILE A 27 -4.63 19.12 11.05
N ASP A 28 -4.51 20.11 11.94
CA ASP A 28 -3.24 20.76 12.25
C ASP A 28 -2.35 19.90 13.17
N ASP A 29 -2.94 19.06 14.03
CA ASP A 29 -2.18 18.07 14.81
C ASP A 29 -1.58 16.99 13.92
N LEU A 30 -2.29 16.61 12.85
CA LEU A 30 -1.76 15.66 11.86
C LEU A 30 -0.56 16.26 11.10
N LYS A 31 -0.66 17.51 10.67
CA LYS A 31 0.46 18.20 9.99
C LYS A 31 1.68 18.33 10.90
N ALA A 32 1.48 18.74 12.16
CA ALA A 32 2.55 18.85 13.14
C ALA A 32 3.24 17.50 13.37
N LYS A 33 2.45 16.42 13.48
CA LYS A 33 2.96 15.05 13.67
C LYS A 33 3.69 14.53 12.43
N MET A 34 3.25 14.88 11.22
CA MET A 34 3.95 14.54 9.98
C MET A 34 5.28 15.29 9.84
N ALA A 35 5.33 16.58 10.22
CA ALA A 35 6.56 17.36 10.22
C ALA A 35 7.60 16.82 11.21
N ASP A 36 7.14 16.48 12.41
CA ASP A 36 7.95 15.86 13.46
C ASP A 36 8.47 14.47 13.06
N LEU A 37 7.63 13.64 12.43
CA LEU A 37 8.07 12.36 11.84
C LEU A 37 9.08 12.54 10.71
N SER A 38 8.85 13.52 9.82
CA SER A 38 9.77 13.79 8.72
C SER A 38 11.14 14.28 9.22
N ALA A 39 11.18 15.04 10.31
CA ALA A 39 12.42 15.49 10.94
C ALA A 39 13.21 14.34 11.60
N LYS A 40 12.56 13.23 11.94
CA LYS A 40 13.16 12.05 12.59
C LYS A 40 13.67 11.01 11.60
N LEU A 41 13.36 11.14 10.32
CA LEU A 41 13.85 10.21 9.30
C LEU A 41 15.37 10.36 9.13
N PRO A 42 16.10 9.25 8.96
CA PRO A 42 17.52 9.34 8.63
C PRO A 42 17.71 10.07 7.29
N PRO A 43 18.82 10.80 7.12
CA PRO A 43 19.11 11.46 5.86
C PRO A 43 19.19 10.44 4.72
N ALA A 44 18.86 10.87 3.51
CA ALA A 44 18.97 10.03 2.33
C ALA A 44 20.37 9.39 2.25
N ALA A 45 20.40 8.08 2.05
CA ALA A 45 21.66 7.34 1.97
C ALA A 45 22.50 7.88 0.81
N LYS A 46 23.73 8.31 1.12
CA LYS A 46 24.70 8.79 0.10
C LYS A 46 25.54 7.64 -0.51
N ALA A 47 25.43 6.44 0.05
CA ALA A 47 26.17 5.28 -0.41
C ALA A 47 25.70 4.87 -1.82
N LYS A 48 26.67 4.55 -2.69
CA LYS A 48 26.35 3.97 -4.00
C LYS A 48 25.80 2.56 -3.79
N VAL A 49 24.59 2.32 -4.28
CA VAL A 49 23.95 1.00 -4.26
C VAL A 49 24.44 0.18 -5.45
N SER A 50 24.90 -1.05 -5.19
CA SER A 50 25.24 -2.04 -6.18
C SER A 50 24.09 -3.02 -6.39
N TYR A 51 23.55 -3.09 -7.61
CA TYR A 51 22.49 -4.05 -7.92
C TYR A 51 22.89 -5.48 -7.55
N LYS A 52 24.12 -5.91 -7.88
CA LYS A 52 24.57 -7.29 -7.66
C LYS A 52 24.69 -7.65 -6.18
N LYS A 53 25.18 -6.72 -5.35
CA LYS A 53 25.43 -6.98 -3.92
C LYS A 53 24.20 -6.70 -3.05
N ASP A 54 23.48 -5.63 -3.35
CA ASP A 54 22.47 -5.08 -2.44
C ASP A 54 21.04 -5.42 -2.87
N ILE A 55 20.76 -5.49 -4.18
CA ILE A 55 19.39 -5.61 -4.69
C ILE A 55 19.05 -7.03 -5.15
N LYS A 56 19.95 -7.66 -5.92
CA LYS A 56 19.74 -8.99 -6.50
C LYS A 56 19.39 -10.06 -5.44
N PRO A 57 20.07 -10.13 -4.27
CA PRO A 57 19.71 -11.12 -3.25
C PRO A 57 18.28 -10.95 -2.71
N LEU A 58 17.80 -9.70 -2.61
CA LEU A 58 16.45 -9.39 -2.16
C LEU A 58 15.41 -9.87 -3.19
N ILE A 59 15.65 -9.60 -4.47
CA ILE A 59 14.79 -10.03 -5.58
C ILE A 59 14.73 -11.57 -5.65
N GLU A 60 15.88 -12.23 -5.55
CA GLU A 60 15.99 -13.69 -5.59
C GLU A 60 15.22 -14.36 -4.45
N LYS A 61 15.33 -13.81 -3.24
CA LYS A 61 14.67 -14.33 -2.04
C LYS A 61 13.16 -14.13 -2.05
N SER A 62 12.69 -12.94 -2.44
CA SER A 62 11.31 -12.51 -2.19
C SER A 62 10.42 -12.48 -3.43
N CYS A 63 10.98 -12.20 -4.61
CA CYS A 63 10.18 -11.86 -5.79
C CYS A 63 10.13 -13.00 -6.82
N LEU A 64 11.24 -13.73 -7.01
CA LEU A 64 11.37 -14.68 -8.13
C LEU A 64 10.44 -15.90 -8.07
N ASN A 65 9.88 -16.23 -6.90
CA ASN A 65 8.90 -17.31 -6.81
C ASN A 65 7.60 -16.99 -7.60
N CYS A 66 7.22 -15.72 -7.69
CA CYS A 66 6.03 -15.27 -8.42
C CYS A 66 6.32 -14.46 -9.70
N HIS A 67 7.48 -13.80 -9.78
CA HIS A 67 7.88 -12.92 -10.88
C HIS A 67 9.20 -13.35 -11.56
N GLY A 68 9.59 -14.62 -11.38
CA GLY A 68 10.75 -15.22 -12.03
C GLY A 68 10.39 -16.16 -13.18
N PRO A 69 11.38 -16.83 -13.79
CA PRO A 69 11.19 -17.65 -14.98
C PRO A 69 10.57 -19.02 -14.71
N LYS A 70 10.67 -19.52 -13.47
CA LYS A 70 10.35 -20.93 -13.13
C LYS A 70 8.86 -21.25 -13.18
N LYS A 71 8.00 -20.25 -12.97
CA LYS A 71 6.54 -20.38 -12.95
C LYS A 71 5.94 -19.29 -13.84
N ARG A 72 4.67 -19.43 -14.21
CA ARG A 72 3.95 -18.37 -14.92
C ARG A 72 3.97 -17.09 -14.07
N PRO A 73 4.57 -15.98 -14.54
CA PRO A 73 4.69 -14.77 -13.74
C PRO A 73 3.33 -14.15 -13.46
N LYS A 74 3.09 -13.78 -12.20
CA LYS A 74 1.88 -13.04 -11.82
C LYS A 74 1.85 -11.68 -12.56
N GLY A 75 0.68 -11.27 -13.03
CA GLY A 75 0.52 -10.03 -13.78
C GLY A 75 1.39 -9.93 -15.03
N LYS A 76 1.86 -11.06 -15.60
CA LYS A 76 2.81 -11.10 -16.73
C LYS A 76 4.11 -10.31 -16.48
N PHE A 77 4.41 -9.97 -15.23
CA PHE A 77 5.56 -9.14 -14.85
C PHE A 77 6.75 -10.01 -14.45
N ARG A 78 7.91 -9.74 -15.04
CA ARG A 78 9.16 -10.49 -14.84
C ARG A 78 10.24 -9.54 -14.37
N ILE A 79 10.86 -9.83 -13.23
CA ILE A 79 11.87 -8.96 -12.59
C ILE A 79 13.28 -9.56 -12.59
N ASP A 80 13.43 -10.81 -13.04
CA ASP A 80 14.71 -11.54 -13.06
C ASP A 80 15.71 -11.02 -14.08
N THR A 81 15.27 -10.28 -15.10
CA THR A 81 16.15 -9.59 -16.04
C THR A 81 15.80 -8.11 -16.10
N ARG A 82 16.82 -7.27 -16.34
CA ARG A 82 16.65 -5.83 -16.45
C ARG A 82 15.65 -5.45 -17.55
N GLU A 83 15.77 -6.08 -18.72
CA GLU A 83 14.91 -5.82 -19.87
C GLU A 83 13.44 -6.04 -19.54
N LEU A 84 13.11 -7.20 -18.95
CA LEU A 84 11.73 -7.55 -18.63
C LEU A 84 11.19 -6.71 -17.46
N ALA A 85 12.04 -6.39 -16.48
CA ALA A 85 11.65 -5.54 -15.34
C ALA A 85 11.27 -4.13 -15.79
N LEU A 86 11.98 -3.59 -16.78
CA LEU A 86 11.69 -2.27 -17.36
C LEU A 86 10.50 -2.30 -18.32
N LYS A 87 10.26 -3.43 -19.00
CA LYS A 87 9.09 -3.60 -19.87
C LYS A 87 7.77 -3.56 -19.09
N GLY A 88 7.77 -4.03 -17.84
CA GLY A 88 6.56 -4.08 -17.02
C GLY A 88 5.69 -5.31 -17.28
N GLY A 89 4.44 -5.25 -16.83
CA GLY A 89 3.47 -6.35 -16.91
C GLY A 89 2.09 -5.87 -17.36
N SER A 90 1.05 -6.62 -16.97
CA SER A 90 -0.35 -6.29 -17.25
C SER A 90 -0.77 -4.94 -16.67
N GLU A 91 -0.16 -4.52 -15.55
CA GLU A 91 -0.42 -3.23 -14.88
C GLU A 91 0.45 -2.09 -15.45
N GLY A 92 1.17 -2.33 -16.55
CA GLY A 92 2.07 -1.36 -17.15
C GLY A 92 3.48 -1.38 -16.56
N VAL A 93 4.17 -0.25 -16.67
CA VAL A 93 5.58 -0.07 -16.27
C VAL A 93 5.70 -0.02 -14.74
N ALA A 94 6.53 -0.89 -14.17
CA ALA A 94 6.78 -0.93 -12.73
C ALA A 94 7.98 -0.07 -12.30
N ILE A 95 8.97 0.13 -13.18
CA ILE A 95 10.24 0.80 -12.85
C ILE A 95 10.50 1.93 -13.83
N ILE A 96 10.66 3.14 -13.31
CA ILE A 96 11.08 4.32 -14.06
C ILE A 96 12.50 4.71 -13.62
N PRO A 97 13.53 4.50 -14.46
CA PRO A 97 14.91 4.78 -14.10
C PRO A 97 15.12 6.21 -13.58
N GLY A 98 15.74 6.34 -12.41
CA GLY A 98 16.03 7.63 -11.78
C GLY A 98 14.82 8.34 -11.15
N LYS A 99 13.62 7.72 -11.16
CA LYS A 99 12.39 8.27 -10.58
C LYS A 99 11.74 7.25 -9.65
N SER A 100 12.40 6.96 -8.54
CA SER A 100 11.90 5.99 -7.55
C SER A 100 10.56 6.41 -6.95
N ASP A 101 10.35 7.72 -6.76
CA ASP A 101 9.11 8.33 -6.29
C ASP A 101 7.92 8.15 -7.24
N LYS A 102 8.20 7.91 -8.52
CA LYS A 102 7.17 7.70 -9.56
C LYS A 102 7.10 6.26 -10.05
N SER A 103 7.94 5.38 -9.52
CA SER A 103 7.96 3.96 -9.90
C SER A 103 6.94 3.21 -9.05
N PRO A 104 5.96 2.50 -9.65
CA PRO A 104 5.00 1.70 -8.89
C PRO A 104 5.60 0.50 -8.14
N LEU A 105 6.83 0.10 -8.45
CA LEU A 105 7.52 -1.00 -7.77
C LEU A 105 7.79 -0.65 -6.29
N THR A 106 6.93 -1.15 -5.40
CA THR A 106 7.03 -1.03 -3.94
C THR A 106 7.19 -2.40 -3.28
#